data_AF-A0A6B3NQR7-F1
#
_entry.id   AF-A0A6B3NQR7-F1
#
_cell.length_a   1.000
_cell.length_b   1.000
_cell.length_c   1.000
_cell.angle_alpha   90.00
_cell.angle_beta   90.00
_cell.angle_gamma   90.00
#
_symmetry.space_group_name_H-M   'P 1'
#
loop_
_entity.id
_entity.type
_entity.pdbx_description
1 polymer ?
#
loop_
_entity_poly.entity_id
_entity_poly.type
_entity_poly.pdbx_seq_one_letter_code
_entity_poly.pdbx_strand_id
1 'polypeptide(L)'
;QVKSTAFMKENLAAFNAKGITVPVILGGAALTPKFVYGDCQDTYQGQVIYGKDAFADLTFMDRLMPAKEQQCWVDTEGFTGEFAQFNQKGRKAIEDSDREVNGDGPKSDEPTVIDTERSTAVEIDIERPTPPFWGTKILQSGDLELEELFWYMDLQALFAGQWQFRKPKGQSREEYDWFLASKVHPILEEWKEKIRTEKWLEPTLVYGYFPCAAIGNSVHVYEPSVIEQGLTPTTATPFVTWTFPRQKSMRRLCIADFIRPVEHNQFDVLPMQAVTMGEIATEKAQELYKDNKYTDYLYFHGMAVQLAEALAEWSHARIRRELGYGDLEPDNIRDVLAQRYQGSRYSFGYPACPTVMDQVPQLQLLGCDRIGLSIDESEQLYPEQSTTAFVVYHPVARYFSA
;
A
#
# COMPACT_ATOMS: atom_id res chain seq x y z
N GLN A 1 5.57 -4.05 -4.51
CA GLN A 1 5.89 -2.78 -5.22
C GLN A 1 7.35 -2.68 -5.69
N VAL A 2 8.36 -3.10 -4.92
CA VAL A 2 9.79 -2.98 -5.29
C VAL A 2 10.21 -3.88 -6.48
N LYS A 3 9.48 -4.97 -6.74
CA LYS A 3 9.71 -5.80 -7.96
C LYS A 3 9.11 -5.24 -9.23
N SER A 4 8.02 -4.45 -9.22
CA SER A 4 7.49 -3.89 -10.47
C SER A 4 8.46 -2.86 -11.06
N THR A 5 9.12 -2.08 -10.20
CA THR A 5 10.19 -1.16 -10.58
C THR A 5 11.44 -1.89 -11.06
N ALA A 6 11.87 -2.96 -10.37
CA ALA A 6 12.99 -3.80 -10.82
C ALA A 6 12.70 -4.49 -12.17
N PHE A 7 11.53 -5.09 -12.32
CA PHE A 7 11.07 -5.75 -13.54
C PHE A 7 10.95 -4.77 -14.72
N MET A 8 10.54 -3.52 -14.47
CA MET A 8 10.58 -2.47 -15.49
C MET A 8 12.01 -2.20 -15.96
N LYS A 9 12.99 -2.08 -15.06
CA LYS A 9 14.41 -1.90 -15.45
C LYS A 9 14.93 -3.11 -16.23
N GLU A 10 14.59 -4.33 -15.82
CA GLU A 10 14.95 -5.56 -16.53
C GLU A 10 14.35 -5.59 -17.96
N ASN A 11 13.08 -5.21 -18.12
CA ASN A 11 12.44 -5.13 -19.43
C ASN A 11 13.08 -4.08 -20.33
N LEU A 12 13.42 -2.91 -19.79
CA LEU A 12 14.11 -1.86 -20.54
C LEU A 12 15.52 -2.30 -20.95
N ALA A 13 16.25 -3.00 -20.08
CA ALA A 13 17.53 -3.60 -20.42
C ALA A 13 17.39 -4.68 -21.50
N ALA A 14 16.33 -5.49 -21.46
CA ALA A 14 16.01 -6.47 -22.49
C ALA A 14 15.65 -5.81 -23.84
N PHE A 15 15.00 -4.64 -23.83
CA PHE A 15 14.74 -3.86 -25.05
C PHE A 15 16.05 -3.36 -25.67
N ASN A 16 16.96 -2.81 -24.86
CA ASN A 16 18.29 -2.41 -25.35
C ASN A 16 19.04 -3.60 -25.96
N ALA A 17 19.03 -4.76 -25.29
CA ALA A 17 19.68 -5.97 -25.79
C ALA A 17 19.13 -6.43 -27.16
N LYS A 18 17.88 -6.08 -27.47
CA LYS A 18 17.21 -6.34 -28.75
C LYS A 18 17.27 -5.16 -29.73
N GLY A 19 17.91 -4.05 -29.39
CA GLY A 19 17.97 -2.83 -30.21
C GLY A 19 16.62 -2.12 -30.38
N ILE A 20 15.69 -2.32 -29.45
CA ILE A 20 14.38 -1.66 -29.44
C ILE A 20 14.54 -0.30 -28.74
N THR A 21 14.24 0.79 -29.45
CA THR A 21 14.40 2.17 -28.95
C THR A 21 13.09 2.95 -28.87
N VAL A 22 11.95 2.34 -29.21
CA VAL A 22 10.64 3.01 -29.23
C VAL A 22 10.33 3.68 -27.89
N PRO A 23 9.61 4.82 -27.85
CA PRO A 23 9.24 5.45 -26.60
C PRO A 23 8.48 4.48 -25.69
N VAL A 24 8.87 4.42 -24.42
CA VAL A 24 8.22 3.58 -23.40
C VAL A 24 7.50 4.46 -22.40
N ILE A 25 6.18 4.30 -22.28
CA ILE A 25 5.38 4.96 -21.26
C ILE A 25 5.33 4.06 -20.03
N LEU A 26 5.77 4.60 -18.89
CA LEU A 26 5.79 3.91 -17.61
C LEU A 26 4.78 4.55 -16.66
N GLY A 27 3.69 3.83 -16.40
CA GLY A 27 2.61 4.25 -15.50
C GLY A 27 2.31 3.20 -14.43
N GLY A 28 1.72 3.64 -13.31
CA GLY A 28 1.32 2.77 -12.21
C GLY A 28 1.39 3.48 -10.86
N ALA A 29 0.53 3.07 -9.91
CA ALA A 29 0.40 3.70 -8.60
C ALA A 29 1.71 3.74 -7.77
N ALA A 30 2.66 2.86 -8.10
CA ALA A 30 3.94 2.72 -7.42
C ALA A 30 5.07 3.58 -8.02
N LEU A 31 4.86 4.17 -9.20
CA LEU A 31 5.93 4.87 -9.93
C LEU A 31 5.97 6.35 -9.55
N THR A 32 7.18 6.87 -9.40
CA THR A 32 7.42 8.30 -9.21
C THR A 32 8.10 8.89 -10.45
N PRO A 33 7.93 10.20 -10.71
CA PRO A 33 8.68 10.88 -11.76
C PRO A 33 10.19 10.67 -11.64
N LYS A 34 10.71 10.66 -10.40
CA LYS A 34 12.13 10.44 -10.10
C LYS A 34 12.60 9.06 -10.55
N PHE A 35 11.86 8.02 -10.18
CA PHE A 35 12.20 6.66 -10.58
C PHE A 35 12.16 6.50 -12.12
N VAL A 36 11.15 7.07 -12.78
CA VAL A 36 11.04 6.98 -14.24
C VAL A 36 12.12 7.78 -14.96
N TYR A 37 12.29 9.06 -14.65
CA TYR A 37 13.24 9.92 -15.36
C TYR A 37 14.69 9.79 -14.88
N GLY A 38 14.94 9.15 -13.75
CA GLY A 38 16.26 8.77 -13.28
C GLY A 38 16.54 7.31 -13.60
N ASP A 39 16.16 6.40 -12.69
CA ASP A 39 16.50 4.98 -12.76
C ASP A 39 16.15 4.28 -14.08
N CYS A 40 14.95 4.49 -14.61
CA CYS A 40 14.52 3.86 -15.85
C CYS A 40 15.16 4.52 -17.09
N GLN A 41 15.25 5.84 -17.12
CA GLN A 41 15.88 6.57 -18.22
C GLN A 41 17.38 6.26 -18.33
N ASP A 42 18.08 6.10 -17.20
CA ASP A 42 19.49 5.71 -17.16
C ASP A 42 19.71 4.28 -17.67
N THR A 43 18.67 3.44 -17.59
CA THR A 43 18.72 2.04 -18.06
C THR A 43 18.38 1.92 -19.54
N TYR A 44 17.46 2.73 -20.07
CA TYR A 44 16.93 2.59 -21.44
C TYR A 44 17.58 3.55 -22.44
N GLN A 45 17.89 3.06 -23.64
CA GLN A 45 18.49 3.89 -24.70
C GLN A 45 17.45 4.79 -25.42
N GLY A 46 16.19 4.40 -25.42
CA GLY A 46 15.09 5.24 -25.90
C GLY A 46 14.58 6.21 -24.83
N GLN A 47 13.59 7.02 -25.19
CA GLN A 47 12.91 7.90 -24.23
C GLN A 47 11.93 7.12 -23.36
N VAL A 48 11.99 7.33 -22.04
CA VAL A 48 10.94 6.90 -21.10
C VAL A 48 10.05 8.07 -20.71
N ILE A 49 8.75 7.83 -20.62
CA ILE A 49 7.72 8.84 -20.34
C ILE A 49 6.98 8.44 -19.07
N TYR A 50 6.91 9.34 -18.10
CA TYR A 50 6.13 9.09 -16.89
C TYR A 50 4.63 9.26 -17.17
N GLY A 51 3.92 8.14 -17.18
CA GLY A 51 2.48 8.05 -17.33
C GLY A 51 1.77 8.20 -15.99
N LYS A 52 1.54 9.45 -15.57
CA LYS A 52 0.88 9.74 -14.29
C LYS A 52 -0.54 9.15 -14.21
N ASP A 53 -1.26 9.17 -15.32
CA ASP A 53 -2.58 8.61 -15.51
C ASP A 53 -2.85 8.42 -17.01
N ALA A 54 -3.93 7.70 -17.36
CA ALA A 54 -4.27 7.41 -18.74
C ALA A 54 -4.45 8.67 -19.62
N PHE A 55 -4.80 9.82 -19.04
CA PHE A 55 -4.91 11.08 -19.78
C PHE A 55 -3.55 11.71 -20.07
N ALA A 56 -2.59 11.58 -19.15
CA ALA A 56 -1.21 11.98 -19.40
C ALA A 56 -0.62 11.17 -20.58
N ASP A 57 -0.94 9.88 -20.66
CA ASP A 57 -0.50 8.99 -21.74
C ASP A 57 -1.11 9.40 -23.08
N LEU A 58 -2.44 9.64 -23.10
CA LEU A 58 -3.14 10.16 -24.28
C LEU A 58 -2.55 11.51 -24.73
N THR A 59 -2.31 12.43 -23.79
CA THR A 59 -1.72 13.74 -24.08
C THR A 59 -0.33 13.62 -24.71
N PHE A 60 0.46 12.63 -24.28
CA PHE A 60 1.75 12.34 -24.89
C PHE A 60 1.57 11.78 -26.31
N MET A 61 0.66 10.82 -26.50
CA MET A 61 0.38 10.23 -27.81
C MET A 61 -0.13 11.26 -28.82
N ASP A 62 -1.02 12.17 -28.41
CA ASP A 62 -1.55 13.27 -29.24
C ASP A 62 -0.44 14.21 -29.75
N ARG A 63 0.69 14.28 -29.05
CA ARG A 63 1.86 15.07 -29.45
C ARG A 63 2.86 14.24 -30.25
N LEU A 64 3.04 12.97 -29.86
CA LEU A 64 3.97 12.04 -30.50
C LEU A 64 3.56 11.77 -31.94
N MET A 65 2.27 11.59 -32.20
CA MET A 65 1.76 11.25 -33.54
C MET A 65 2.09 12.34 -34.57
N PRO A 66 1.73 13.63 -34.37
CA PRO A 66 2.16 14.70 -35.27
C PRO A 66 3.68 14.86 -35.36
N ALA A 67 4.40 14.72 -34.24
CA ALA A 67 5.86 14.84 -34.24
C ALA A 67 6.52 13.75 -35.10
N LYS A 68 6.01 12.51 -35.07
CA LYS A 68 6.49 11.42 -35.94
C LYS A 68 6.20 11.69 -37.41
N GLU A 69 5.01 12.18 -37.74
CA GLU A 69 4.65 12.55 -39.11
C GLU A 69 5.57 13.64 -39.67
N GLN A 70 5.95 14.61 -38.84
CA GLN A 70 6.83 15.71 -39.20
C GLN A 70 8.33 15.42 -39.02
N GLN A 71 8.71 14.15 -38.75
CA GLN A 71 10.10 13.76 -38.49
C GLN A 71 10.77 14.56 -37.35
N CYS A 72 9.97 15.06 -36.42
CA CYS A 72 10.37 15.83 -35.24
C CYS A 72 10.39 14.96 -33.97
N TRP A 73 10.62 13.66 -34.11
CA TRP A 73 10.81 12.71 -33.02
C TRP A 73 11.97 11.79 -33.34
N VAL A 74 12.92 11.70 -32.40
CA VAL A 74 14.02 10.74 -32.45
C VAL A 74 13.93 9.90 -31.19
N ASP A 75 13.82 8.58 -31.34
CA ASP A 75 13.61 7.65 -30.23
C ASP A 75 14.60 7.80 -29.07
N THR A 76 15.85 8.16 -29.35
CA THR A 76 16.91 8.37 -28.36
C THR A 76 16.98 9.79 -27.80
N GLU A 77 16.41 10.79 -28.48
CA GLU A 77 16.54 12.22 -28.12
C GLU A 77 15.22 12.89 -27.73
N GLY A 78 14.09 12.24 -28.04
CA GLY A 78 12.74 12.76 -27.84
C GLY A 78 12.27 13.69 -28.95
N PHE A 79 11.49 14.71 -28.58
CA PHE A 79 10.96 15.68 -29.51
C PHE A 79 12.07 16.59 -30.03
N THR A 80 12.09 16.86 -31.33
CA THR A 80 13.06 17.76 -31.98
C THR A 80 12.34 18.88 -32.72
N GLY A 81 13.09 19.84 -33.28
CA GLY A 81 12.51 20.95 -34.04
C GLY A 81 11.51 21.78 -33.25
N GLU A 82 10.34 22.04 -33.85
CA GLU A 82 9.26 22.83 -33.24
C GLU A 82 8.57 22.13 -32.04
N PHE A 83 8.78 20.83 -31.87
CA PHE A 83 8.23 20.05 -30.76
C PHE A 83 9.19 19.98 -29.55
N ALA A 84 10.44 20.47 -29.67
CA ALA A 84 11.48 20.33 -28.64
C ALA A 84 11.08 20.88 -27.26
N GLN A 85 10.17 21.84 -27.21
CA GLN A 85 9.59 22.39 -25.98
C GLN A 85 8.90 21.34 -25.10
N PHE A 86 8.49 20.19 -25.67
CA PHE A 86 7.81 19.13 -24.94
C PHE A 86 8.74 18.19 -24.16
N ASN A 87 10.06 18.26 -24.36
CA ASN A 87 11.04 17.44 -23.63
C ASN A 87 11.28 17.91 -22.17
N GLN A 88 10.88 19.14 -21.81
CA GLN A 88 11.35 19.81 -20.59
C GLN A 88 10.77 19.32 -19.24
N LYS A 89 10.00 18.22 -19.21
CA LYS A 89 9.35 17.77 -17.96
C LYS A 89 10.16 16.81 -17.10
N GLY A 90 11.15 16.09 -17.66
CA GLY A 90 11.92 15.08 -16.90
C GLY A 90 12.86 15.68 -15.86
N ARG A 91 13.76 16.59 -16.27
CA ARG A 91 14.78 17.19 -15.37
C ARG A 91 14.18 18.03 -14.25
N LYS A 92 13.15 18.82 -14.54
CA LYS A 92 12.47 19.66 -13.55
C LYS A 92 11.75 18.83 -12.47
N ALA A 93 11.19 17.68 -12.87
CA ALA A 93 10.53 16.76 -11.93
C ALA A 93 11.54 16.03 -11.01
N ILE A 94 12.75 15.75 -11.49
CA ILE A 94 13.84 15.23 -10.65
C ILE A 94 14.30 16.29 -9.65
N GLU A 95 14.56 17.52 -10.11
CA GLU A 95 14.97 18.66 -9.27
C GLU A 95 13.94 19.00 -8.18
N ASP A 96 12.65 18.99 -8.50
CA ASP A 96 11.58 19.24 -7.54
C ASP A 96 11.46 18.08 -6.52
N SER A 97 11.66 16.82 -6.95
CA SER A 97 11.63 15.65 -6.06
C SER A 97 12.85 15.55 -5.14
N ASP A 98 14.03 15.99 -5.58
CA ASP A 98 15.24 16.00 -4.75
C ASP A 98 15.19 17.09 -3.68
N ARG A 99 14.53 18.21 -3.96
CA ARG A 99 14.26 19.28 -2.97
C ARG A 99 13.30 18.84 -1.88
N GLU A 100 12.28 18.04 -2.22
CA GLU A 100 11.32 17.51 -1.24
C GLU A 100 11.93 16.41 -0.33
N VAL A 101 12.88 15.62 -0.84
CA VAL A 101 13.42 14.45 -0.12
C VAL A 101 14.70 14.73 0.66
N ASN A 102 15.60 15.59 0.17
CA ASN A 102 16.95 15.72 0.75
C ASN A 102 17.22 17.04 1.48
N GLY A 103 16.45 18.12 1.24
CA GLY A 103 16.92 19.46 1.57
C GLY A 103 18.25 19.81 0.89
N ASP A 104 18.72 21.06 1.02
CA ASP A 104 19.93 21.59 0.33
C ASP A 104 21.28 21.04 0.89
N GLY A 105 21.43 19.72 1.05
CA GLY A 105 22.63 19.09 1.61
C GLY A 105 23.38 18.16 0.63
N PRO A 106 24.73 18.22 0.54
CA PRO A 106 25.51 17.29 -0.26
C PRO A 106 25.53 15.88 0.36
N LYS A 107 25.47 14.84 -0.47
CA LYS A 107 25.62 13.43 -0.06
C LYS A 107 27.09 13.14 0.26
N SER A 108 27.39 12.64 1.46
CA SER A 108 28.72 12.19 1.86
C SER A 108 28.91 10.68 1.59
N ASP A 109 30.12 10.29 1.19
CA ASP A 109 30.57 8.91 0.97
C ASP A 109 31.09 8.22 2.25
N GLU A 110 30.76 8.75 3.44
CA GLU A 110 31.18 8.12 4.70
C GLU A 110 30.29 6.91 5.03
N PRO A 111 30.85 5.84 5.63
CA PRO A 111 30.06 4.69 6.07
C PRO A 111 28.98 5.16 7.05
N THR A 112 27.73 5.00 6.65
CA THR A 112 26.57 5.38 7.47
C THR A 112 26.57 4.57 8.75
N VAL A 113 26.86 5.21 9.87
CA VAL A 113 26.64 4.66 11.20
C VAL A 113 25.15 4.34 11.31
N ILE A 114 24.81 3.05 11.49
CA ILE A 114 23.41 2.64 11.67
C ILE A 114 22.98 3.11 13.06
N ASP A 115 22.10 4.09 13.07
CA ASP A 115 21.49 4.62 14.29
C ASP A 115 20.51 3.59 14.88
N THR A 116 20.90 2.99 16.00
CA THR A 116 20.07 2.05 16.78
C THR A 116 19.56 2.64 18.08
N GLU A 117 19.81 3.93 18.33
CA GLU A 117 19.34 4.59 19.54
C GLU A 117 17.84 4.87 19.42
N ARG A 118 17.08 4.39 20.42
CA ARG A 118 15.62 4.51 20.45
C ARG A 118 15.19 5.97 20.46
N SER A 119 14.08 6.29 19.79
CA SER A 119 13.50 7.62 19.84
C SER A 119 13.09 7.99 21.27
N THR A 120 13.55 9.14 21.76
CA THR A 120 13.09 9.72 23.03
C THR A 120 11.66 10.26 22.97
N ALA A 121 11.03 10.30 21.79
CA ALA A 121 9.64 10.71 21.61
C ALA A 121 8.65 9.56 21.82
N VAL A 122 9.15 8.35 22.08
CA VAL A 122 8.32 7.15 22.27
C VAL A 122 8.57 6.59 23.66
N GLU A 123 7.57 6.72 24.52
CA GLU A 123 7.60 6.14 25.87
C GLU A 123 7.69 4.60 25.82
N ILE A 124 8.36 4.00 26.81
CA ILE A 124 8.49 2.53 26.92
C ILE A 124 7.37 1.96 27.80
N ASP A 125 7.17 2.63 28.94
CA ASP A 125 6.26 2.23 29.99
C ASP A 125 4.86 2.80 29.75
N ILE A 126 4.17 2.12 28.83
CA ILE A 126 2.73 2.23 28.66
C ILE A 126 2.04 1.03 29.29
N GLU A 127 0.76 1.19 29.63
CA GLU A 127 -0.11 0.05 29.91
C GLU A 127 -0.24 -0.81 28.65
N ARG A 128 0.04 -2.12 28.79
CA ARG A 128 0.03 -3.05 27.66
C ARG A 128 -1.21 -3.93 27.71
N PRO A 129 -1.95 -4.05 26.60
CA PRO A 129 -3.15 -4.84 26.57
C PRO A 129 -2.81 -6.32 26.65
N THR A 130 -3.73 -7.10 27.20
CA THR A 130 -3.70 -8.56 27.07
C THR A 130 -4.63 -8.93 25.91
N PRO A 131 -4.16 -9.64 24.87
CA PRO A 131 -5.02 -10.00 23.77
C PRO A 131 -6.05 -11.05 24.25
N PRO A 132 -7.24 -11.10 23.64
CA PRO A 132 -8.28 -12.07 24.03
C PRO A 132 -7.89 -13.52 23.75
N PHE A 133 -6.89 -13.75 22.89
CA PHE A 133 -6.31 -15.05 22.56
C PHE A 133 -4.93 -14.85 21.92
N TRP A 134 -4.12 -15.91 21.89
CA TRP A 134 -2.89 -15.96 21.10
C TRP A 134 -3.07 -16.82 19.85
N GLY A 135 -2.35 -16.51 18.77
CA GLY A 135 -2.52 -17.17 17.47
C GLY A 135 -3.64 -16.54 16.66
N THR A 136 -4.28 -17.33 15.79
CA THR A 136 -5.11 -16.80 14.69
C THR A 136 -6.58 -17.20 14.78
N LYS A 137 -7.45 -16.35 14.27
CA LYS A 137 -8.85 -16.64 13.94
C LYS A 137 -9.13 -16.28 12.48
N ILE A 138 -10.03 -17.05 11.87
CA ILE A 138 -10.55 -16.78 10.52
C ILE A 138 -12.01 -16.35 10.67
N LEU A 139 -12.40 -15.28 9.97
CA LEU A 139 -13.78 -14.91 9.72
C LEU A 139 -14.04 -15.07 8.23
N GLN A 140 -15.00 -15.91 7.89
CA GLN A 140 -15.40 -16.14 6.51
C GLN A 140 -16.50 -15.15 6.10
N SER A 141 -16.89 -15.17 4.83
CA SER A 141 -17.93 -14.27 4.32
C SER A 141 -19.27 -14.36 5.08
N GLY A 142 -19.59 -15.50 5.68
CA GLY A 142 -20.81 -15.67 6.49
C GLY A 142 -20.74 -15.04 7.89
N ASP A 143 -19.53 -14.74 8.38
CA ASP A 143 -19.29 -14.10 9.68
C ASP A 143 -19.22 -12.57 9.59
N LEU A 144 -19.26 -12.02 8.37
CA LEU A 144 -19.04 -10.61 8.07
C LEU A 144 -20.32 -9.98 7.51
N GLU A 145 -20.72 -8.84 8.07
CA GLU A 145 -21.84 -8.07 7.56
C GLU A 145 -21.37 -7.09 6.49
N LEU A 146 -21.84 -7.28 5.25
CA LEU A 146 -21.42 -6.46 4.12
C LEU A 146 -21.76 -4.96 4.30
N GLU A 147 -22.85 -4.65 5.01
CA GLU A 147 -23.19 -3.26 5.31
C GLU A 147 -22.19 -2.58 6.26
N GLU A 148 -21.60 -3.32 7.20
CA GLU A 148 -20.50 -2.78 7.98
C GLU A 148 -19.30 -2.47 7.08
N LEU A 149 -18.99 -3.35 6.11
CA LEU A 149 -17.90 -3.09 5.15
C LEU A 149 -18.19 -1.88 4.26
N PHE A 150 -19.43 -1.70 3.79
CA PHE A 150 -19.81 -0.52 3.03
C PHE A 150 -19.64 0.78 3.83
N TRP A 151 -19.82 0.76 5.15
CA TRP A 151 -19.58 1.92 6.01
C TRP A 151 -18.10 2.31 6.07
N TYR A 152 -17.19 1.33 6.07
CA TYR A 152 -15.73 1.56 6.11
C TYR A 152 -15.11 1.96 4.75
N MET A 153 -15.89 2.00 3.65
CA MET A 153 -15.37 2.37 2.34
C MET A 153 -14.93 3.83 2.26
N ASP A 154 -13.74 4.07 1.68
CA ASP A 154 -13.34 5.40 1.26
C ASP A 154 -13.98 5.76 -0.09
N LEU A 155 -15.16 6.40 -0.03
CA LEU A 155 -15.89 6.84 -1.22
C LEU A 155 -15.11 7.87 -2.05
N GLN A 156 -14.22 8.65 -1.44
CA GLN A 156 -13.39 9.59 -2.20
C GLN A 156 -12.36 8.84 -3.04
N ALA A 157 -11.70 7.84 -2.45
CA ALA A 157 -10.78 6.96 -3.17
C ALA A 157 -11.49 6.15 -4.26
N LEU A 158 -12.70 5.63 -3.98
CA LEU A 158 -13.53 4.96 -4.98
C LEU A 158 -13.86 5.89 -6.16
N PHE A 159 -14.48 7.04 -5.88
CA PHE A 159 -15.02 7.90 -6.94
C PHE A 159 -13.92 8.59 -7.74
N ALA A 160 -12.95 9.22 -7.08
CA ALA A 160 -11.91 9.98 -7.76
C ALA A 160 -10.73 9.11 -8.22
N GLY A 161 -10.40 8.08 -7.43
CA GLY A 161 -9.23 7.23 -7.63
C GLY A 161 -9.51 6.06 -8.56
N GLN A 162 -10.57 5.28 -8.30
CA GLN A 162 -10.88 4.08 -9.09
C GLN A 162 -11.79 4.42 -10.28
N TRP A 163 -12.95 5.03 -10.02
CA TRP A 163 -13.96 5.31 -11.04
C TRP A 163 -13.72 6.58 -11.87
N GLN A 164 -12.66 7.33 -11.55
CA GLN A 164 -12.24 8.56 -12.26
C GLN A 164 -13.29 9.69 -12.33
N PHE A 165 -14.30 9.69 -11.45
CA PHE A 165 -15.22 10.81 -11.27
C PHE A 165 -14.56 11.97 -10.50
N ARG A 166 -13.49 12.54 -11.05
CA ARG A 166 -12.73 13.64 -10.45
C ARG A 166 -13.41 14.99 -10.67
N LYS A 167 -13.22 15.93 -9.73
CA LYS A 167 -13.64 17.32 -9.91
C LYS A 167 -12.82 17.99 -11.03
N PRO A 168 -13.44 18.44 -12.14
CA PRO A 168 -12.76 19.19 -13.19
C PRO A 168 -12.21 20.53 -12.69
N LYS A 169 -11.15 21.02 -13.34
CA LYS A 169 -10.62 22.37 -13.08
C LYS A 169 -11.65 23.41 -13.51
N GLY A 170 -12.07 24.27 -12.57
CA GLY A 170 -13.06 25.33 -12.82
C GLY A 170 -14.48 25.00 -12.36
N GLN A 171 -14.80 23.73 -12.07
CA GLN A 171 -16.09 23.37 -11.46
C GLN A 171 -16.12 23.80 -10.00
N SER A 172 -17.24 24.37 -9.56
CA SER A 172 -17.44 24.71 -8.15
C SER A 172 -17.50 23.44 -7.29
N ARG A 173 -17.30 23.56 -5.97
CA ARG A 173 -17.44 22.40 -5.08
C ARG A 173 -18.90 21.91 -5.03
N GLU A 174 -19.84 22.86 -4.98
CA GLU A 174 -21.28 22.59 -4.94
C GLU A 174 -21.78 21.86 -6.19
N GLU A 175 -21.33 22.27 -7.37
CA GLU A 175 -21.67 21.61 -8.64
C GLU A 175 -21.14 20.17 -8.69
N TYR A 176 -19.92 19.96 -8.18
CA TYR A 176 -19.32 18.63 -8.11
C TYR A 176 -20.04 17.74 -7.11
N ASP A 177 -20.37 18.26 -5.92
CA ASP A 177 -21.13 17.50 -4.91
C ASP A 177 -22.54 17.16 -5.42
N TRP A 178 -23.20 18.05 -6.16
CA TRP A 178 -24.47 17.75 -6.84
C TRP A 178 -24.32 16.67 -7.92
N PHE A 179 -23.24 16.70 -8.71
CA PHE A 179 -22.94 15.66 -9.69
C PHE A 179 -22.73 14.29 -9.03
N LEU A 180 -21.98 14.25 -7.91
CA LEU A 180 -21.80 13.03 -7.13
C LEU A 180 -23.16 12.51 -6.64
N ALA A 181 -23.98 13.36 -6.03
CA ALA A 181 -25.29 12.99 -5.48
C ALA A 181 -26.27 12.50 -6.56
N SER A 182 -26.32 13.18 -7.71
CA SER A 182 -27.31 12.90 -8.76
C SER A 182 -26.93 11.76 -9.70
N LYS A 183 -25.63 11.46 -9.86
CA LYS A 183 -25.15 10.46 -10.82
C LYS A 183 -24.32 9.36 -10.20
N VAL A 184 -23.33 9.71 -9.37
CA VAL A 184 -22.34 8.73 -8.89
C VAL A 184 -22.88 7.90 -7.72
N HIS A 185 -23.61 8.51 -6.79
CA HIS A 185 -24.26 7.78 -5.69
C HIS A 185 -25.29 6.74 -6.18
N PRO A 186 -26.16 7.04 -7.16
CA PRO A 186 -27.02 6.00 -7.76
C PRO A 186 -26.25 4.81 -8.33
N ILE A 187 -25.12 5.04 -9.01
CA ILE A 187 -24.25 3.97 -9.52
C ILE A 187 -23.68 3.16 -8.36
N LEU A 188 -23.23 3.81 -7.28
CA LEU A 188 -22.78 3.13 -6.07
C LEU A 188 -23.85 2.19 -5.49
N GLU A 189 -25.08 2.68 -5.32
CA GLU A 189 -26.16 1.86 -4.76
C GLU A 189 -26.54 0.69 -5.66
N GLU A 190 -26.51 0.86 -6.99
CA GLU A 190 -26.68 -0.23 -7.96
C GLU A 190 -25.60 -1.30 -7.79
N TRP A 191 -24.33 -0.89 -7.68
CA TRP A 191 -23.22 -1.84 -7.52
C TRP A 191 -23.20 -2.53 -6.16
N LYS A 192 -23.58 -1.83 -5.08
CA LYS A 192 -23.79 -2.48 -3.78
C LYS A 192 -24.86 -3.57 -3.89
N GLU A 193 -25.98 -3.28 -4.54
CA GLU A 193 -27.05 -4.26 -4.72
C GLU A 193 -26.64 -5.45 -5.58
N LYS A 194 -25.90 -5.18 -6.66
CA LYS A 194 -25.36 -6.22 -7.53
C LYS A 194 -24.40 -7.14 -6.78
N ILE A 195 -23.51 -6.59 -5.96
CA ILE A 195 -22.60 -7.38 -5.10
C ILE A 195 -23.39 -8.22 -4.10
N ARG A 196 -24.43 -7.65 -3.45
CA ARG A 196 -25.30 -8.37 -2.50
C ARG A 196 -26.00 -9.56 -3.15
N THR A 197 -26.60 -9.35 -4.31
CA THR A 197 -27.45 -10.35 -4.96
C THR A 197 -26.63 -11.45 -5.65
N GLU A 198 -25.59 -11.04 -6.38
CA GLU A 198 -24.84 -11.94 -7.24
C GLU A 198 -23.71 -12.70 -6.51
N LYS A 199 -23.37 -12.26 -5.29
CA LYS A 199 -22.32 -12.88 -4.45
C LYS A 199 -20.96 -13.01 -5.17
N TRP A 200 -20.58 -11.98 -5.91
CA TRP A 200 -19.31 -11.93 -6.65
C TRP A 200 -18.08 -11.63 -5.79
N LEU A 201 -18.25 -11.53 -4.47
CA LEU A 201 -17.16 -11.33 -3.51
C LEU A 201 -17.34 -12.33 -2.38
N GLU A 202 -16.23 -12.83 -1.88
CA GLU A 202 -16.15 -13.71 -0.71
C GLU A 202 -15.17 -13.09 0.31
N PRO A 203 -15.59 -12.01 0.99
CA PRO A 203 -14.74 -11.35 1.98
C PRO A 203 -14.31 -12.34 3.05
N THR A 204 -13.00 -12.47 3.25
CA THR A 204 -12.41 -13.36 4.24
C THR A 204 -11.28 -12.65 4.95
N LEU A 205 -11.24 -12.81 6.27
CA LEU A 205 -10.22 -12.23 7.15
C LEU A 205 -9.55 -13.35 7.93
N VAL A 206 -8.21 -13.33 7.98
CA VAL A 206 -7.45 -13.98 9.04
C VAL A 206 -6.73 -12.91 9.85
N TYR A 207 -6.89 -12.96 11.17
CA TYR A 207 -6.18 -12.07 12.08
C TYR A 207 -5.72 -12.82 13.31
N GLY A 208 -4.76 -12.27 14.03
CA GLY A 208 -4.22 -12.91 15.21
C GLY A 208 -3.34 -12.01 16.04
N TYR A 209 -2.92 -12.52 17.19
CA TYR A 209 -2.05 -11.85 18.13
C TYR A 209 -0.81 -12.70 18.36
N PHE A 210 0.36 -12.09 18.21
CA PHE A 210 1.65 -12.78 18.25
C PHE A 210 2.58 -12.16 19.31
N PRO A 211 3.28 -12.97 20.11
CA PRO A 211 4.26 -12.45 21.05
C PRO A 211 5.40 -11.78 20.28
N CYS A 212 5.89 -10.64 20.77
CA CYS A 212 7.03 -9.95 20.16
C CYS A 212 7.91 -9.24 21.19
N ALA A 213 9.12 -8.84 20.78
CA ALA A 213 10.00 -7.98 21.56
C ALA A 213 10.96 -7.22 20.62
N ALA A 214 11.40 -6.03 21.03
CA ALA A 214 12.33 -5.21 20.27
C ALA A 214 13.79 -5.40 20.70
N ILE A 215 14.70 -5.37 19.72
CA ILE A 215 16.16 -5.27 19.93
C ILE A 215 16.72 -4.25 18.92
N GLY A 216 17.17 -3.09 19.41
CA GLY A 216 17.61 -2.00 18.55
C GLY A 216 16.50 -1.58 17.58
N ASN A 217 16.75 -1.67 16.28
CA ASN A 217 15.76 -1.37 15.22
C ASN A 217 14.95 -2.60 14.77
N SER A 218 15.09 -3.72 15.46
CA SER A 218 14.47 -4.99 15.07
C SER A 218 13.30 -5.36 15.97
N VAL A 219 12.29 -6.00 15.39
CA VAL A 219 11.21 -6.66 16.11
C VAL A 219 11.35 -8.17 15.91
N HIS A 220 11.57 -8.87 17.01
CA HIS A 220 11.51 -10.33 17.08
C HIS A 220 10.08 -10.75 17.31
N VAL A 221 9.56 -11.63 16.46
CA VAL A 221 8.20 -12.18 16.58
C VAL A 221 8.31 -13.69 16.79
N TYR A 222 7.45 -14.20 17.67
CA TYR A 222 7.51 -15.57 18.14
C TYR A 222 6.21 -16.31 17.81
N GLU A 223 6.30 -17.64 17.72
CA GLU A 223 5.13 -18.50 17.65
C GLU A 223 4.29 -18.37 18.94
N PRO A 224 2.94 -18.38 18.86
CA PRO A 224 2.07 -18.31 20.03
C PRO A 224 2.37 -19.35 21.13
N SER A 225 2.89 -20.52 20.75
CA SER A 225 3.21 -21.62 21.66
C SER A 225 4.23 -21.25 22.75
N VAL A 226 5.04 -20.20 22.56
CA VAL A 226 5.99 -19.73 23.59
C VAL A 226 5.28 -19.25 24.86
N ILE A 227 4.03 -18.79 24.75
CA ILE A 227 3.23 -18.36 25.90
C ILE A 227 2.80 -19.57 26.73
N GLU A 228 2.29 -20.61 26.09
CA GLU A 228 1.87 -21.85 26.76
C GLU A 228 3.04 -22.59 27.40
N GLN A 229 4.22 -22.49 26.79
CA GLN A 229 5.47 -23.07 27.32
C GLN A 229 6.06 -22.26 28.49
N GLY A 230 5.51 -21.09 28.81
CA GLY A 230 6.05 -20.21 29.86
C GLY A 230 7.43 -19.65 29.54
N LEU A 231 7.78 -19.53 28.25
CA LEU A 231 9.03 -18.93 27.81
C LEU A 231 8.98 -17.41 27.95
N THR A 232 10.14 -16.79 27.77
CA THR A 232 10.31 -15.33 27.82
C THR A 232 11.07 -14.87 26.57
N PRO A 233 11.06 -13.58 26.22
CA PRO A 233 11.82 -13.08 25.07
C PRO A 233 13.31 -13.42 25.10
N THR A 234 13.91 -13.61 26.28
CA THR A 234 15.34 -13.96 26.40
C THR A 234 15.63 -15.47 26.29
N THR A 235 14.60 -16.32 26.40
CA THR A 235 14.73 -17.78 26.37
C THR A 235 14.08 -18.43 25.15
N ALA A 236 13.13 -17.75 24.51
CA ALA A 236 12.48 -18.21 23.29
C ALA A 236 13.34 -17.91 22.04
N THR A 237 13.17 -18.75 21.01
CA THR A 237 13.75 -18.48 19.69
C THR A 237 12.71 -17.75 18.82
N PRO A 238 13.04 -16.57 18.24
CA PRO A 238 12.15 -15.87 17.32
C PRO A 238 11.83 -16.73 16.09
N PHE A 239 10.57 -16.70 15.65
CA PHE A 239 10.18 -17.26 14.35
C PHE A 239 10.72 -16.39 13.22
N VAL A 240 10.60 -15.07 13.36
CA VAL A 240 11.10 -14.08 12.41
C VAL A 240 11.65 -12.87 13.15
N THR A 241 12.64 -12.22 12.54
CA THR A 241 13.16 -10.92 12.99
C THR A 241 13.07 -9.93 11.84
N TRP A 242 12.26 -8.89 12.00
CA TRP A 242 12.17 -7.79 11.04
C TRP A 242 13.01 -6.61 11.50
N THR A 243 13.87 -6.10 10.63
CA THR A 243 14.67 -4.89 10.92
C THR A 243 14.08 -3.71 10.16
N PHE A 244 13.71 -2.66 10.89
CA PHE A 244 13.06 -1.49 10.31
C PHE A 244 14.02 -0.30 10.17
N PRO A 245 13.85 0.54 9.13
CA PRO A 245 14.63 1.75 9.01
C PRO A 245 14.22 2.79 10.06
N ARG A 246 15.18 3.61 10.50
CA ARG A 246 14.96 4.71 11.43
C ARG A 246 14.95 6.05 10.69
N GLN A 247 14.04 6.95 11.06
CA GLN A 247 14.01 8.30 10.49
C GLN A 247 15.34 9.02 10.70
N LYS A 248 15.92 9.56 9.62
CA LYS A 248 17.18 10.33 9.69
C LYS A 248 17.06 11.66 10.43
N SER A 249 15.86 12.23 10.47
CA SER A 249 15.59 13.53 11.12
C SER A 249 14.30 13.47 11.95
N MET A 250 13.81 14.63 12.41
CA MET A 250 12.57 14.74 13.19
C MET A 250 12.65 13.96 14.52
N ARG A 251 11.71 13.06 14.77
CA ARG A 251 11.61 12.29 16.01
C ARG A 251 12.47 11.03 15.97
N ARG A 252 13.24 10.76 14.90
CA ARG A 252 14.06 9.54 14.76
C ARG A 252 13.24 8.26 14.97
N LEU A 253 12.00 8.19 14.48
CA LEU A 253 11.13 7.04 14.74
C LEU A 253 11.61 5.78 14.02
N CYS A 254 11.44 4.64 14.67
CA CYS A 254 11.54 3.30 14.10
C CYS A 254 10.35 2.47 14.60
N ILE A 255 9.83 1.53 13.82
CA ILE A 255 8.69 0.69 14.24
C ILE A 255 9.01 -0.07 15.53
N ALA A 256 10.26 -0.52 15.69
CA ALA A 256 10.73 -1.19 16.91
C ALA A 256 10.62 -0.32 18.17
N ASP A 257 10.59 1.02 18.02
CA ASP A 257 10.40 1.93 19.16
C ASP A 257 8.99 1.81 19.77
N PHE A 258 8.00 1.30 19.05
CA PHE A 258 6.65 1.12 19.58
C PHE A 258 6.48 -0.19 20.36
N ILE A 259 7.49 -1.07 20.31
CA ILE A 259 7.46 -2.41 20.88
C ILE A 259 8.29 -2.47 22.17
N ARG A 260 7.91 -3.33 23.11
CA ARG A 260 8.64 -3.54 24.38
C ARG A 260 10.06 -4.07 24.09
N PRO A 261 11.11 -3.44 24.65
CA PRO A 261 12.47 -3.96 24.54
C PRO A 261 12.65 -5.32 25.22
N VAL A 262 13.47 -6.19 24.64
CA VAL A 262 13.77 -7.54 25.15
C VAL A 262 14.30 -7.53 26.58
N GLU A 263 14.97 -6.44 27.00
CA GLU A 263 15.57 -6.31 28.34
C GLU A 263 14.52 -6.38 29.47
N HIS A 264 13.26 -6.05 29.18
CA HIS A 264 12.16 -6.17 30.15
C HIS A 264 11.75 -7.62 30.40
N ASN A 265 12.26 -8.55 29.58
CA ASN A 265 12.00 -9.98 29.64
C ASN A 265 10.52 -10.37 29.71
N GLN A 266 9.67 -9.57 29.04
CA GLN A 266 8.24 -9.79 28.90
C GLN A 266 7.87 -9.60 27.44
N PHE A 267 7.03 -10.49 26.92
CA PHE A 267 6.52 -10.33 25.56
C PHE A 267 5.59 -9.11 25.48
N ASP A 268 5.64 -8.49 24.33
CA ASP A 268 4.67 -7.54 23.83
C ASP A 268 3.70 -8.22 22.87
N VAL A 269 2.64 -7.52 22.45
CA VAL A 269 1.60 -8.02 21.56
C VAL A 269 1.75 -7.38 20.18
N LEU A 270 1.88 -8.21 19.15
CA LEU A 270 1.86 -7.77 17.75
C LEU A 270 0.65 -8.38 17.04
N PRO A 271 -0.47 -7.65 16.94
CA PRO A 271 -1.57 -8.08 16.11
C PRO A 271 -1.17 -8.07 14.62
N MET A 272 -1.69 -9.03 13.86
CA MET A 272 -1.53 -9.10 12.41
C MET A 272 -2.86 -9.43 11.76
N GLN A 273 -3.02 -9.00 10.51
CA GLN A 273 -4.17 -9.29 9.68
C GLN A 273 -3.78 -9.55 8.22
N ALA A 274 -4.56 -10.39 7.56
CA ALA A 274 -4.61 -10.53 6.12
C ALA A 274 -6.08 -10.66 5.70
N VAL A 275 -6.48 -9.89 4.70
CA VAL A 275 -7.85 -9.85 4.18
C VAL A 275 -7.84 -10.11 2.69
N THR A 276 -8.93 -10.69 2.18
CA THR A 276 -9.15 -10.90 0.75
C THR A 276 -10.64 -10.76 0.42
N MET A 277 -10.96 -10.36 -0.81
CA MET A 277 -12.31 -10.46 -1.37
C MET A 277 -12.58 -11.81 -2.04
N GLY A 278 -11.65 -12.76 -1.94
CA GLY A 278 -11.75 -14.09 -2.52
C GLY A 278 -11.37 -14.15 -4.00
N GLU A 279 -11.02 -15.34 -4.46
CA GLU A 279 -10.59 -15.59 -5.86
C GLU A 279 -11.69 -15.24 -6.87
N ILE A 280 -12.95 -15.43 -6.48
CA ILE A 280 -14.13 -15.08 -7.28
C ILE A 280 -14.14 -13.62 -7.75
N ALA A 281 -13.58 -12.70 -6.94
CA ALA A 281 -13.44 -11.30 -7.32
C ALA A 281 -12.50 -11.13 -8.52
N THR A 282 -11.35 -11.82 -8.50
CA THR A 282 -10.39 -11.80 -9.59
C THR A 282 -10.96 -12.46 -10.85
N GLU A 283 -11.59 -13.63 -10.72
CA GLU A 283 -12.24 -14.32 -11.84
C GLU A 283 -13.32 -13.46 -12.51
N LYS A 284 -14.16 -12.81 -11.69
CA LYS A 284 -15.24 -11.97 -12.23
C LYS A 284 -14.73 -10.72 -12.92
N ALA A 285 -13.68 -10.11 -12.40
CA ALA A 285 -13.04 -8.98 -13.06
C ALA A 285 -12.47 -9.41 -14.44
N GLN A 286 -11.81 -10.56 -14.51
CA GLN A 286 -11.30 -11.11 -15.78
C GLN A 286 -12.43 -11.44 -16.77
N GLU A 287 -13.55 -12.00 -16.31
CA GLU A 287 -14.73 -12.27 -17.13
C GLU A 287 -15.28 -10.98 -17.75
N LEU A 288 -15.52 -9.94 -16.94
CA LEU A 288 -16.03 -8.65 -17.41
C LEU A 288 -15.09 -8.02 -18.44
N TYR A 289 -13.78 -8.12 -18.23
CA TYR A 289 -12.78 -7.62 -19.16
C TYR A 289 -12.81 -8.38 -20.49
N LYS A 290 -12.82 -9.72 -20.44
CA LYS A 290 -12.87 -10.60 -21.63
C LYS A 290 -14.14 -10.41 -22.45
N ASP A 291 -15.26 -10.12 -21.79
CA ASP A 291 -16.55 -9.84 -22.41
C ASP A 291 -16.65 -8.43 -23.01
N ASN A 292 -15.57 -7.63 -22.97
CA ASN A 292 -15.55 -6.21 -23.39
C ASN A 292 -16.51 -5.31 -22.58
N LYS A 293 -16.85 -5.69 -21.34
CA LYS A 293 -17.69 -4.89 -20.44
C LYS A 293 -16.83 -3.96 -19.58
N TYR A 294 -16.06 -3.08 -20.23
CA TYR A 294 -15.02 -2.27 -19.58
C TYR A 294 -15.54 -1.34 -18.47
N THR A 295 -16.73 -0.75 -18.64
CA THR A 295 -17.34 0.09 -17.59
C THR A 295 -17.71 -0.73 -16.36
N ASP A 296 -18.30 -1.91 -16.57
CA ASP A 296 -18.66 -2.82 -15.47
C ASP A 296 -17.42 -3.35 -14.79
N TYR A 297 -16.38 -3.70 -15.55
CA TYR A 297 -15.08 -4.08 -15.03
C TYR A 297 -14.50 -2.98 -14.14
N LEU A 298 -14.47 -1.73 -14.62
CA LEU A 298 -13.96 -0.58 -13.86
C LEU A 298 -14.71 -0.40 -12.54
N TYR A 299 -16.04 -0.46 -12.60
CA TYR A 299 -16.86 -0.28 -11.40
C TYR A 299 -16.68 -1.41 -10.41
N PHE A 300 -16.78 -2.66 -10.88
CA PHE A 300 -16.61 -3.84 -10.06
C PHE A 300 -15.22 -3.93 -9.43
N HIS A 301 -14.16 -3.74 -10.22
CA HIS A 301 -12.79 -3.74 -9.71
C HIS A 301 -12.59 -2.65 -8.65
N GLY A 302 -13.10 -1.44 -8.90
CA GLY A 302 -13.07 -0.35 -7.92
C GLY A 302 -13.78 -0.72 -6.61
N MET A 303 -14.95 -1.36 -6.69
CA MET A 303 -15.66 -1.85 -5.50
C MET A 303 -14.86 -2.91 -4.75
N ALA A 304 -14.32 -3.91 -5.45
CA ALA A 304 -13.59 -5.01 -4.83
C ALA A 304 -12.31 -4.53 -4.13
N VAL A 305 -11.56 -3.61 -4.75
CA VAL A 305 -10.37 -2.99 -4.13
C VAL A 305 -10.77 -2.19 -2.88
N GLN A 306 -11.82 -1.37 -2.96
CA GLN A 306 -12.24 -0.55 -1.83
C GLN A 306 -12.87 -1.35 -0.70
N LEU A 307 -13.52 -2.48 -1.00
CA LEU A 307 -14.02 -3.41 0.01
C LEU A 307 -12.91 -4.21 0.68
N ALA A 308 -11.82 -4.53 -0.03
CA ALA A 308 -10.62 -5.11 0.60
C ALA A 308 -10.02 -4.14 1.64
N GLU A 309 -9.87 -2.87 1.28
CA GLU A 309 -9.41 -1.82 2.21
C GLU A 309 -10.40 -1.59 3.36
N ALA A 310 -11.70 -1.61 3.08
CA ALA A 310 -12.73 -1.48 4.10
C ALA A 310 -12.71 -2.65 5.11
N LEU A 311 -12.50 -3.89 4.64
CA LEU A 311 -12.33 -5.06 5.50
C LEU A 311 -11.06 -4.95 6.35
N ALA A 312 -9.98 -4.41 5.79
CA ALA A 312 -8.75 -4.15 6.53
C ALA A 312 -8.95 -3.09 7.64
N GLU A 313 -9.72 -2.03 7.38
CA GLU A 313 -10.04 -1.01 8.38
C GLU A 313 -11.02 -1.54 9.44
N TRP A 314 -12.04 -2.31 9.03
CA TRP A 314 -12.97 -2.97 9.94
C TRP A 314 -12.24 -3.93 10.88
N SER A 315 -11.33 -4.76 10.33
CA SER A 315 -10.49 -5.68 11.10
C SER A 315 -9.57 -4.92 12.07
N HIS A 316 -8.99 -3.81 11.62
CA HIS A 316 -8.17 -2.95 12.48
C HIS A 316 -8.99 -2.35 13.63
N ALA A 317 -10.20 -1.86 13.37
CA ALA A 317 -11.11 -1.38 14.42
C ALA A 317 -11.50 -2.49 15.40
N ARG A 318 -11.75 -3.70 14.90
CA ARG A 318 -11.99 -4.88 15.73
C ARG A 318 -10.80 -5.18 16.65
N ILE A 319 -9.58 -5.21 16.11
CA ILE A 319 -8.35 -5.44 16.89
C ILE A 319 -8.20 -4.38 17.99
N ARG A 320 -8.42 -3.10 17.69
CA ARG A 320 -8.34 -2.03 18.69
C ARG A 320 -9.36 -2.22 19.82
N ARG A 321 -10.61 -2.58 19.49
CA ARG A 321 -11.66 -2.90 20.47
C ARG A 321 -11.28 -4.11 21.33
N GLU A 322 -10.80 -5.18 20.71
CA GLU A 322 -10.37 -6.40 21.40
C GLU A 322 -9.18 -6.18 22.33
N LEU A 323 -8.30 -5.22 22.03
CA LEU A 323 -7.21 -4.80 22.90
C LEU A 323 -7.63 -3.78 23.98
N GLY A 324 -8.92 -3.46 24.10
CA GLY A 324 -9.44 -2.58 25.15
C GLY A 324 -9.45 -1.09 24.79
N TYR A 325 -9.22 -0.72 23.53
CA TYR A 325 -9.25 0.68 23.07
C TYR A 325 -10.58 1.06 22.41
N GLY A 326 -11.64 0.28 22.61
CA GLY A 326 -12.94 0.49 21.99
C GLY A 326 -13.58 1.85 22.32
N ASP A 327 -13.35 2.35 23.53
CA ASP A 327 -13.86 3.66 23.97
C ASP A 327 -13.17 4.85 23.29
N LEU A 328 -12.06 4.61 22.58
CA LEU A 328 -11.31 5.61 21.81
C LEU A 328 -11.62 5.55 20.31
N GLU A 329 -12.54 4.68 19.90
CA GLU A 329 -12.94 4.55 18.49
C GLU A 329 -13.71 5.79 18.02
N PRO A 330 -13.36 6.37 16.86
CA PRO A 330 -14.17 7.41 16.26
C PRO A 330 -15.58 6.91 15.92
N ASP A 331 -16.57 7.78 16.07
CA ASP A 331 -17.98 7.51 15.76
C ASP A 331 -18.34 7.81 14.29
N ASN A 332 -17.38 8.29 13.50
CA ASN A 332 -17.59 8.73 12.13
C ASN A 332 -16.46 8.28 11.19
N ILE A 333 -16.84 7.96 9.96
CA ILE A 333 -15.92 7.46 8.94
C ILE A 333 -14.80 8.45 8.59
N ARG A 334 -15.07 9.76 8.66
CA ARG A 334 -14.07 10.79 8.33
C ARG A 334 -12.87 10.72 9.27
N ASP A 335 -13.11 10.56 10.56
CA ASP A 335 -12.06 10.46 11.57
C ASP A 335 -11.34 9.12 11.51
N VAL A 336 -12.04 8.03 11.17
CA VAL A 336 -11.43 6.72 10.89
C VAL A 336 -10.45 6.82 9.71
N LEU A 337 -10.88 7.36 8.57
CA LEU A 337 -10.04 7.53 7.38
C LEU A 337 -8.89 8.53 7.60
N ALA A 338 -9.08 9.51 8.47
CA ALA A 338 -8.03 10.42 8.92
C ALA A 338 -7.11 9.81 10.00
N GLN A 339 -7.29 8.53 10.34
CA GLN A 339 -6.50 7.78 11.34
C GLN A 339 -6.48 8.45 12.72
N ARG A 340 -7.61 9.02 13.13
CA ARG A 340 -7.79 9.67 14.44
C ARG A 340 -8.17 8.67 15.53
N TYR A 341 -7.50 7.54 15.54
CA TYR A 341 -7.59 6.50 16.57
C TYR A 341 -6.21 6.25 17.19
N GLN A 342 -6.18 5.46 18.26
CA GLN A 342 -4.93 5.00 18.86
C GLN A 342 -4.30 3.86 18.05
N GLY A 343 -2.97 3.88 17.95
CA GLY A 343 -2.21 2.88 17.20
C GLY A 343 -2.16 3.16 15.70
N SER A 344 -1.50 2.26 14.98
CA SER A 344 -1.36 2.33 13.53
C SER A 344 -1.18 0.93 12.96
N ARG A 345 -1.71 0.69 11.76
CA ARG A 345 -1.44 -0.52 10.98
C ARG A 345 -0.34 -0.22 9.97
N TYR A 346 0.59 -1.14 9.77
CA TYR A 346 1.67 -1.03 8.80
C TYR A 346 1.65 -2.23 7.87
N SER A 347 1.86 -1.97 6.58
CA SER A 347 1.94 -2.99 5.54
C SER A 347 3.33 -2.96 4.94
N PHE A 348 3.95 -4.13 4.76
CA PHE A 348 5.26 -4.22 4.13
C PHE A 348 5.24 -3.64 2.71
N GLY A 349 6.32 -2.95 2.33
CA GLY A 349 6.41 -2.18 1.09
C GLY A 349 6.15 -0.69 1.27
N TYR A 350 5.63 -0.25 2.42
CA TYR A 350 5.47 1.18 2.74
C TYR A 350 6.74 1.77 3.37
N PRO A 351 6.91 3.11 3.38
CA PRO A 351 8.16 3.76 3.80
C PRO A 351 8.72 3.36 5.17
N ALA A 352 7.87 3.07 6.16
CA ALA A 352 8.29 2.65 7.49
C ALA A 352 8.73 1.16 7.57
N CYS A 353 8.34 0.34 6.59
CA CYS A 353 8.67 -1.09 6.48
C CYS A 353 8.82 -1.49 5.00
N PRO A 354 9.85 -0.99 4.30
CA PRO A 354 9.92 -0.97 2.83
C PRO A 354 10.17 -2.35 2.19
N THR A 355 10.66 -3.32 2.96
CA THR A 355 10.98 -4.67 2.48
C THR A 355 9.70 -5.46 2.26
N VAL A 356 9.21 -5.52 1.02
CA VAL A 356 7.97 -6.24 0.67
C VAL A 356 8.01 -7.71 1.11
N MET A 357 9.15 -8.38 0.92
CA MET A 357 9.28 -9.82 1.21
C MET A 357 9.24 -10.18 2.70
N ASP A 358 9.32 -9.20 3.59
CA ASP A 358 9.08 -9.41 5.01
C ASP A 358 7.62 -9.82 5.30
N GLN A 359 6.72 -9.65 4.33
CA GLN A 359 5.34 -10.16 4.41
C GLN A 359 5.25 -11.70 4.32
N VAL A 360 6.23 -12.41 3.74
CA VAL A 360 6.20 -13.89 3.64
C VAL A 360 6.06 -14.55 5.03
N PRO A 361 6.94 -14.29 6.00
CA PRO A 361 6.80 -14.84 7.35
C PRO A 361 5.54 -14.35 8.08
N GLN A 362 5.03 -13.17 7.75
CA GLN A 362 3.73 -12.69 8.27
C GLN A 362 2.58 -13.59 7.79
N LEU A 363 2.55 -13.95 6.51
CA LEU A 363 1.53 -14.87 5.97
C LEU A 363 1.63 -16.26 6.58
N GLN A 364 2.85 -16.74 6.84
CA GLN A 364 3.09 -18.03 7.49
C GLN A 364 2.56 -18.04 8.93
N LEU A 365 2.89 -17.01 9.73
CA LEU A 365 2.38 -16.86 11.10
C LEU A 365 0.86 -16.78 11.14
N LEU A 366 0.25 -16.07 10.19
CA LEU A 366 -1.20 -15.98 10.05
C LEU A 366 -1.84 -17.28 9.52
N GLY A 367 -1.07 -18.19 8.91
CA GLY A 367 -1.59 -19.38 8.24
C GLY A 367 -2.58 -19.00 7.12
N CYS A 368 -2.16 -18.07 6.25
CA CYS A 368 -2.99 -17.52 5.17
C CYS A 368 -3.34 -18.51 4.05
N ASP A 369 -2.59 -19.60 3.93
CA ASP A 369 -2.91 -20.72 3.03
C ASP A 369 -4.33 -21.26 3.27
N ARG A 370 -4.79 -21.25 4.53
CA ARG A 370 -6.15 -21.67 4.93
C ARG A 370 -7.28 -20.83 4.32
N ILE A 371 -6.97 -19.62 3.84
CA ILE A 371 -7.91 -18.72 3.17
C ILE A 371 -7.57 -18.51 1.68
N GLY A 372 -6.69 -19.35 1.12
CA GLY A 372 -6.26 -19.24 -0.28
C GLY A 372 -5.37 -18.02 -0.58
N LEU A 373 -4.88 -17.32 0.44
CA LEU A 373 -4.07 -16.13 0.27
C LEU A 373 -2.58 -16.48 0.31
N SER A 374 -1.86 -16.08 -0.74
CA SER A 374 -0.45 -16.40 -0.96
C SER A 374 0.30 -15.25 -1.64
N ILE A 375 1.61 -15.44 -1.84
CA ILE A 375 2.44 -14.54 -2.65
C ILE A 375 2.82 -15.28 -3.91
N ASP A 376 2.55 -14.68 -5.06
CA ASP A 376 2.87 -15.25 -6.36
C ASP A 376 4.35 -15.07 -6.74
N GLU A 377 4.74 -15.58 -7.92
CA GLU A 377 6.10 -15.45 -8.46
C GLU A 377 6.54 -13.99 -8.66
N SER A 378 5.57 -13.09 -8.80
CA SER A 378 5.76 -11.64 -8.95
C SER A 378 5.89 -10.91 -7.60
N GLU A 379 5.92 -11.64 -6.48
CA GLU A 379 5.91 -11.12 -5.11
C GLU A 379 4.68 -10.25 -4.79
N GLN A 380 3.55 -10.53 -5.42
CA GLN A 380 2.27 -9.87 -5.17
C GLN A 380 1.33 -10.80 -4.42
N LEU A 381 0.42 -10.21 -3.65
CA LEU A 381 -0.63 -10.98 -2.99
C LEU A 381 -1.56 -11.56 -4.05
N TYR A 382 -1.90 -12.83 -3.87
CA TYR A 382 -2.91 -13.53 -4.64
C TYR A 382 -3.94 -14.14 -3.70
N PRO A 383 -5.26 -13.91 -3.91
CA PRO A 383 -5.87 -13.06 -4.95
C PRO A 383 -5.50 -11.59 -4.84
N GLU A 384 -5.57 -10.84 -5.94
CA GLU A 384 -5.07 -9.45 -6.01
C GLU A 384 -5.84 -8.48 -5.10
N GLN A 385 -7.13 -8.72 -4.87
CA GLN A 385 -7.99 -7.90 -4.01
C GLN A 385 -7.80 -8.29 -2.54
N SER A 386 -6.54 -8.18 -2.08
CA SER A 386 -6.10 -8.57 -0.76
C SER A 386 -5.14 -7.55 -0.17
N THR A 387 -5.12 -7.44 1.16
CA THR A 387 -4.14 -6.60 1.86
C THR A 387 -3.76 -7.23 3.19
N THR A 388 -2.54 -6.94 3.64
CA THR A 388 -1.94 -7.49 4.86
C THR A 388 -1.37 -6.36 5.70
N ALA A 389 -1.44 -6.48 7.01
CA ALA A 389 -0.83 -5.50 7.91
C ALA A 389 -0.52 -6.11 9.27
N PHE A 390 0.48 -5.57 9.95
CA PHE A 390 0.61 -5.71 11.40
C PHE A 390 0.19 -4.42 12.08
N VAL A 391 -0.28 -4.51 13.31
CA VAL A 391 -0.78 -3.38 14.08
C VAL A 391 0.19 -3.10 15.22
N VAL A 392 0.49 -1.84 15.47
CA VAL A 392 1.09 -1.42 16.73
C VAL A 392 0.07 -0.55 17.46
N TYR A 393 -0.21 -0.88 18.72
CA TYR A 393 -1.26 -0.23 19.49
C TYR A 393 -0.75 0.99 20.28
N HIS A 394 0.55 1.30 20.20
CA HIS A 394 1.18 2.38 20.94
C HIS A 394 0.51 3.74 20.63
N PRO A 395 0.20 4.59 21.63
CA PRO A 395 -0.60 5.81 21.46
C PRO A 395 -0.04 6.80 20.44
N VAL A 396 1.29 6.97 20.41
CA VAL A 396 1.96 7.88 19.48
C VAL A 396 2.32 7.26 18.12
N ALA A 397 2.01 5.99 17.87
CA ALA A 397 2.31 5.36 16.59
C ALA A 397 1.46 5.97 15.48
N ARG A 398 2.12 6.43 14.41
CA ARG A 398 1.51 7.04 13.22
C ARG A 398 2.37 6.70 12.02
N TYR A 399 1.82 6.74 10.80
CA TYR A 399 2.63 6.59 9.60
C TYR A 399 3.75 7.64 9.53
N PHE A 400 4.93 7.19 9.14
CA PHE A 400 6.12 8.02 8.94
C PHE A 400 6.94 7.50 7.77
N SER A 401 7.78 8.36 7.19
CA SER A 401 8.84 7.96 6.26
C SER A 401 10.17 7.95 7.00
N ALA A 402 10.93 6.86 6.86
CA ALA A 402 12.26 6.72 7.42
C ALA A 402 13.34 7.39 6.54
#